data_AF-A0A7C6JZC5-F1
#
_entry.id   AF-A0A7C6JZC5-F1
#
_cell.length_a   1.000
_cell.length_b   1.000
_cell.length_c   1.000
_cell.angle_alpha   90.00
_cell.angle_beta   90.00
_cell.angle_gamma   90.00
#
_symmetry.space_group_name_H-M   'P 1'
#
loop_
_entity.id
_entity.type
_entity.pdbx_description
1 polymer ?
#
loop_
_entity_poly.entity_id
_entity_poly.type
_entity_poly.pdbx_seq_one_letter_code
_entity_poly.pdbx_strand_id
1 'polypeptide(L)'
;MDIQRINGKGRNDKKIKDTAWARKGILKKILVTCMVLSIVLGNPIDPGTVKAADIGGSVGVTINYVDELATVVSGPGGSSKFYLSTDGKKSWEMLDEGTNTVDLSAILSTREVTIYFKGNRDTREVACVLPAQDPKDLTASYKIVGGVGRIEFQTTTGSPVEFKKGANGAWKTATNPMYTAIYEVKGAALYFRTAATASKRSGKIINVKVPKRPTAPSVKVDGSKMIITGLKKGVTYYRRSDNPSWTLFNPSDSKVNYLDLRSLLGIAATETILPGTVEFYQSGSDKKRNSSIKIIDIAAQAPAPGQVVSISGTTITIKDTNLKTTYEYTVVNKSSTFDIMKARWTPVTAKKPVVAKNVSIGDKIYVRLKSTTDPVTKQPILASAPFMHDVTSITPAK
;
A
#
# COMPACT_ATOMS: atom_id res chain seq x y z
N MET A 1 -27.48 35.38 38.29
CA MET A 1 -27.88 35.18 36.89
C MET A 1 -26.96 34.14 36.29
N ASP A 2 -27.02 32.92 36.79
CA ASP A 2 -27.93 31.83 36.41
C ASP A 2 -27.41 31.02 35.22
N ILE A 3 -26.73 29.95 35.60
CA ILE A 3 -26.21 28.85 34.79
C ILE A 3 -27.32 27.80 34.74
N GLN A 4 -27.91 27.55 33.56
CA GLN A 4 -28.88 26.47 33.41
C GLN A 4 -28.17 25.12 33.22
N ARG A 5 -28.24 24.29 34.27
CA ARG A 5 -28.06 22.85 34.26
C ARG A 5 -29.32 22.18 33.70
N ILE A 6 -29.17 21.26 32.74
CA ILE A 6 -30.21 20.29 32.41
C ILE A 6 -29.73 18.92 32.90
N ASN A 7 -30.37 18.46 33.97
CA ASN A 7 -30.32 17.09 34.49
C ASN A 7 -31.46 16.28 33.84
N GLY A 8 -31.13 15.11 33.30
CA GLY A 8 -32.11 14.11 32.88
C GLY A 8 -31.80 12.74 33.52
N LYS A 9 -32.52 12.41 34.60
CA LYS A 9 -32.78 11.04 35.10
C LYS A 9 -33.44 10.26 33.96
N GLY A 10 -33.14 8.99 33.66
CA GLY A 10 -33.13 7.81 34.52
C GLY A 10 -34.25 6.86 34.06
N ARG A 11 -33.92 5.64 33.63
CA ARG A 11 -34.87 4.51 33.57
C ARG A 11 -34.11 3.17 33.60
N ASN A 12 -34.46 2.38 34.61
CA ASN A 12 -34.08 1.00 34.83
C ASN A 12 -34.95 0.03 34.01
N ASP A 13 -34.44 -1.20 33.94
CA ASP A 13 -35.12 -2.48 33.72
C ASP A 13 -35.52 -2.90 32.29
N LYS A 14 -34.75 -3.84 31.73
CA LYS A 14 -35.16 -5.26 31.67
C LYS A 14 -34.05 -6.13 31.07
N LYS A 15 -33.60 -7.12 31.85
CA LYS A 15 -32.93 -8.33 31.32
C LYS A 15 -33.95 -9.12 30.49
N ILE A 16 -33.62 -9.45 29.25
CA ILE A 16 -34.29 -10.51 28.49
C ILE A 16 -33.19 -11.43 27.93
N LYS A 17 -33.29 -12.71 28.28
CA LYS A 17 -32.54 -13.84 27.73
C LYS A 17 -33.20 -14.31 26.43
N ASP A 18 -32.37 -14.96 25.60
CA ASP A 18 -32.66 -15.94 24.56
C ASP A 18 -33.43 -15.49 23.30
N THR A 19 -32.77 -15.52 22.13
CA THR A 19 -32.82 -16.68 21.21
C THR A 19 -32.04 -16.39 19.92
N ALA A 20 -31.30 -17.40 19.47
CA ALA A 20 -30.58 -17.44 18.21
C ALA A 20 -31.49 -17.91 17.07
N TRP A 21 -31.58 -17.16 15.97
CA TRP A 21 -31.59 -17.63 14.57
C TRP A 21 -32.00 -16.48 13.64
N ALA A 22 -31.05 -15.96 12.87
CA ALA A 22 -31.33 -15.15 11.68
C ALA A 22 -30.11 -15.13 10.77
N ARG A 23 -30.11 -15.94 9.70
CA ARG A 23 -29.36 -15.60 8.48
C ARG A 23 -30.37 -15.38 7.36
N LYS A 24 -30.51 -14.09 7.07
CA LYS A 24 -31.26 -13.49 5.97
C LYS A 24 -30.72 -13.96 4.63
N GLY A 25 -31.64 -14.19 3.70
CA GLY A 25 -31.35 -14.20 2.27
C GLY A 25 -31.14 -12.78 1.70
N ILE A 26 -31.28 -12.73 0.38
CA ILE A 26 -31.10 -11.62 -0.56
C ILE A 26 -29.67 -11.56 -1.14
N LEU A 27 -29.50 -12.02 -2.40
CA LEU A 27 -29.29 -11.09 -3.52
C LEU A 27 -29.50 -11.74 -4.91
N LYS A 28 -30.60 -11.28 -5.55
CA LYS A 28 -30.79 -10.89 -6.97
C LYS A 28 -30.59 -11.90 -8.13
N LYS A 29 -31.76 -12.32 -8.62
CA LYS A 29 -32.23 -12.46 -10.03
C LYS A 29 -31.32 -11.87 -11.12
N ILE A 30 -30.92 -12.72 -12.08
CA ILE A 30 -30.87 -12.39 -13.51
C ILE A 30 -31.71 -13.46 -14.23
N LEU A 31 -32.75 -12.99 -14.91
CA LEU A 31 -33.65 -13.78 -15.75
C LEU A 31 -33.12 -13.69 -17.18
N VAL A 32 -32.69 -14.80 -17.78
CA VAL A 32 -32.58 -14.94 -19.23
C VAL A 32 -33.23 -16.26 -19.62
N THR A 33 -34.40 -16.15 -20.22
CA THR A 33 -35.17 -17.23 -20.81
C THR A 33 -34.69 -17.41 -22.25
N CYS A 34 -34.10 -18.55 -22.59
CA CYS A 34 -34.02 -19.03 -23.97
C CYS A 34 -34.48 -20.50 -24.00
N MET A 35 -35.56 -20.73 -24.74
CA MET A 35 -36.09 -22.06 -25.03
C MET A 35 -35.12 -22.88 -25.87
N VAL A 36 -35.19 -24.19 -25.63
CA VAL A 36 -34.44 -25.29 -26.21
C VAL A 36 -34.70 -25.42 -27.72
N LEU A 37 -33.64 -25.59 -28.51
CA LEU A 37 -33.66 -26.40 -29.73
C LEU A 37 -32.45 -27.35 -29.69
N SER A 38 -32.71 -28.60 -29.32
CA SER A 38 -31.71 -29.66 -29.23
C SER A 38 -31.41 -30.20 -30.63
N ILE A 39 -30.30 -29.76 -31.22
CA ILE A 39 -29.60 -30.54 -32.24
C ILE A 39 -28.50 -31.32 -31.52
N VAL A 40 -28.66 -32.65 -31.45
CA VAL A 40 -27.65 -33.59 -30.96
C VAL A 40 -26.55 -33.68 -32.01
N LEU A 41 -25.60 -32.75 -31.96
CA LEU A 41 -24.26 -32.94 -32.51
C LEU A 41 -23.33 -33.07 -31.31
N GLY A 42 -22.65 -34.22 -31.22
CA GLY A 42 -21.77 -34.54 -30.11
C GLY A 42 -20.69 -33.49 -29.98
N ASN A 43 -20.85 -32.57 -29.01
CA ASN A 43 -19.76 -31.73 -28.59
C ASN A 43 -18.62 -32.62 -28.08
N PRO A 44 -17.36 -32.32 -28.44
CA PRO A 44 -16.22 -33.04 -27.91
C PRO A 44 -16.32 -33.00 -26.39
N ILE A 45 -16.30 -34.20 -25.79
CA ILE A 45 -16.34 -34.38 -24.34
C ILE A 45 -15.16 -33.59 -23.78
N ASP A 46 -15.45 -32.56 -22.99
CA ASP A 46 -14.43 -31.82 -22.26
C ASP A 46 -13.67 -32.85 -21.39
N PRO A 47 -12.34 -33.01 -21.57
CA PRO A 47 -11.56 -34.09 -20.98
C PRO A 47 -11.67 -34.20 -19.45
N GLY A 48 -12.25 -33.21 -18.76
CA GLY A 48 -12.51 -33.24 -17.31
C GLY A 48 -13.86 -33.75 -16.83
N THR A 49 -14.65 -34.39 -17.70
CA THR A 49 -15.96 -34.92 -17.34
C THR A 49 -15.89 -36.39 -16.88
N VAL A 50 -16.13 -36.65 -15.60
CA VAL A 50 -16.41 -38.03 -15.11
C VAL A 50 -17.92 -38.26 -15.14
N LYS A 51 -18.39 -39.24 -15.92
CA LYS A 51 -19.77 -39.72 -15.90
C LYS A 51 -19.91 -40.86 -14.90
N ALA A 52 -20.85 -40.74 -13.97
CA ALA A 52 -21.27 -41.90 -13.18
C ALA A 52 -22.08 -42.86 -14.07
N ALA A 53 -21.98 -44.17 -13.82
CA ALA A 53 -22.63 -45.19 -14.65
C ALA A 53 -24.15 -45.01 -14.68
N ASP A 54 -24.72 -45.01 -15.88
CA ASP A 54 -26.16 -44.89 -16.12
C ASP A 54 -26.80 -46.26 -15.85
N ILE A 55 -27.49 -46.41 -14.72
CA ILE A 55 -28.12 -47.67 -14.33
C ILE A 55 -29.63 -47.40 -14.29
N GLY A 56 -30.37 -47.91 -15.27
CA GLY A 56 -31.81 -47.64 -15.49
C GLY A 56 -32.61 -47.25 -14.23
N GLY A 57 -33.25 -46.09 -14.29
CA GLY A 57 -33.98 -45.45 -13.19
C GLY A 57 -33.16 -44.50 -12.32
N SER A 58 -31.91 -44.21 -12.70
CA SER A 58 -31.04 -43.22 -12.06
C SER A 58 -30.96 -41.91 -12.84
N VAL A 59 -30.62 -40.81 -12.15
CA VAL A 59 -30.23 -39.55 -12.79
C VAL A 59 -28.87 -39.69 -13.51
N GLY A 60 -28.60 -38.86 -14.52
CA GLY A 60 -27.25 -38.73 -15.08
C GLY A 60 -26.44 -37.71 -14.27
N VAL A 61 -25.19 -38.02 -13.92
CA VAL A 61 -24.30 -37.08 -13.22
C VAL A 61 -22.99 -36.93 -13.97
N THR A 62 -22.61 -35.68 -14.20
CA THR A 62 -21.34 -35.27 -14.80
C THR A 62 -20.59 -34.38 -13.81
N ILE A 63 -19.36 -34.74 -13.47
CA ILE A 63 -18.50 -33.91 -12.61
C ILE A 63 -17.41 -33.27 -13.45
N ASN A 64 -17.29 -31.95 -13.34
CA ASN A 64 -16.17 -31.17 -13.87
C ASN A 64 -15.33 -30.65 -12.69
N TYR A 65 -14.13 -31.21 -12.53
CA TYR A 65 -13.23 -30.80 -11.43
C TYR A 65 -12.56 -29.45 -11.65
N VAL A 66 -12.42 -29.00 -12.91
CA VAL A 66 -11.81 -27.70 -13.25
C VAL A 66 -12.73 -26.56 -12.83
N ASP A 67 -14.01 -26.68 -13.14
CA ASP A 67 -15.04 -25.72 -12.74
C ASP A 67 -15.55 -25.96 -11.30
N GLU A 68 -15.16 -27.08 -10.69
CA GLU A 68 -15.66 -27.55 -9.39
C GLU A 68 -17.19 -27.68 -9.37
N LEU A 69 -17.79 -28.14 -10.48
CA LEU A 69 -19.23 -28.29 -10.64
C LEU A 69 -19.63 -29.75 -10.88
N ALA A 70 -20.76 -30.17 -10.30
CA ALA A 70 -21.48 -31.35 -10.74
C ALA A 70 -22.76 -30.93 -11.46
N THR A 71 -23.02 -31.47 -12.65
CA THR A 71 -24.25 -31.29 -13.41
C THR A 71 -25.06 -32.57 -13.36
N VAL A 72 -26.31 -32.46 -12.92
CA VAL A 72 -27.28 -33.55 -12.82
C VAL A 72 -28.28 -33.41 -13.96
N VAL A 73 -28.65 -34.50 -14.62
CA VAL A 73 -29.67 -34.52 -15.66
C VAL A 73 -30.70 -35.61 -15.37
N SER A 74 -31.92 -35.40 -15.85
CA SER A 74 -32.99 -36.38 -15.70
C SER A 74 -32.59 -37.71 -16.34
N GLY A 75 -32.90 -38.81 -15.64
CA GLY A 75 -32.81 -40.15 -16.22
C GLY A 75 -34.06 -40.50 -17.03
N PRO A 76 -34.24 -41.79 -17.36
CA PRO A 76 -35.42 -42.29 -18.07
C PRO A 76 -36.75 -42.02 -17.35
N GLY A 77 -36.74 -41.85 -16.03
CA GLY A 77 -37.92 -41.50 -15.23
C GLY A 77 -38.33 -40.03 -15.31
N GLY A 78 -37.55 -39.18 -15.98
CA GLY A 78 -37.92 -37.79 -16.27
C GLY A 78 -38.02 -36.92 -15.02
N SER A 79 -37.06 -37.05 -14.09
CA SER A 79 -37.01 -36.20 -12.89
C SER A 79 -36.88 -34.72 -13.22
N SER A 80 -37.63 -33.89 -12.49
CA SER A 80 -37.56 -32.43 -12.58
C SER A 80 -37.00 -31.78 -11.31
N LYS A 81 -36.80 -32.58 -10.24
CA LYS A 81 -36.17 -32.16 -9.00
C LYS A 81 -35.05 -33.13 -8.65
N PHE A 82 -33.92 -32.59 -8.21
CA PHE A 82 -32.71 -33.35 -7.90
C PHE A 82 -32.34 -33.15 -6.44
N TYR A 83 -31.72 -34.18 -5.85
CA TYR A 83 -31.31 -34.18 -4.46
C TYR A 83 -29.86 -34.63 -4.34
N LEU A 84 -29.12 -34.03 -3.42
CA LEU A 84 -27.76 -34.35 -3.03
C LEU A 84 -27.74 -34.88 -1.60
N SER A 85 -26.90 -35.89 -1.35
CA SER A 85 -26.52 -36.30 0.00
C SER A 85 -25.01 -36.35 0.13
N THR A 86 -24.48 -35.65 1.14
CA THR A 86 -23.05 -35.63 1.49
C THR A 86 -22.74 -36.41 2.77
N ASP A 87 -23.73 -37.03 3.39
CA ASP A 87 -23.63 -37.66 4.73
C ASP A 87 -23.93 -39.17 4.72
N GLY A 88 -23.73 -39.81 3.57
CA GLY A 88 -23.99 -41.24 3.39
C GLY A 88 -25.47 -41.58 3.35
N LYS A 89 -26.28 -40.75 2.69
CA LYS A 89 -27.73 -40.93 2.45
C LYS A 89 -28.61 -40.73 3.69
N LYS A 90 -28.09 -40.17 4.78
CA LYS A 90 -28.88 -39.92 6.00
C LYS A 90 -29.82 -38.74 5.82
N SER A 91 -29.37 -37.73 5.10
CA SER A 91 -30.18 -36.58 4.70
C SER A 91 -30.04 -36.29 3.22
N TRP A 92 -31.07 -35.64 2.67
CA TRP A 92 -31.16 -35.27 1.25
C TRP A 92 -31.50 -33.79 1.15
N GLU A 93 -30.61 -33.03 0.52
CA GLU A 93 -30.81 -31.62 0.22
C GLU A 93 -31.31 -31.51 -1.22
N MET A 94 -32.43 -30.83 -1.43
CA MET A 94 -32.94 -30.54 -2.77
C MET A 94 -32.06 -29.47 -3.41
N LEU A 95 -31.66 -29.66 -4.67
CA LEU A 95 -30.99 -28.61 -5.44
C LEU A 95 -31.97 -27.47 -5.71
N ASP A 96 -31.46 -26.23 -5.77
CA ASP A 96 -32.31 -25.04 -5.98
C ASP A 96 -33.23 -25.20 -7.19
N GLU A 97 -34.48 -24.73 -7.08
CA GLU A 97 -35.45 -24.91 -8.17
C GLU A 97 -34.96 -24.24 -9.47
N GLY A 98 -34.83 -25.05 -10.52
CA GLY A 98 -34.35 -24.61 -11.83
C GLY A 98 -32.82 -24.67 -12.00
N THR A 99 -32.07 -25.06 -10.97
CA THR A 99 -30.65 -25.41 -11.13
C THR A 99 -30.50 -26.92 -11.13
N ASN A 100 -29.62 -27.39 -12.00
CA ASN A 100 -29.21 -28.79 -12.05
C ASN A 100 -27.72 -28.92 -11.79
N THR A 101 -27.11 -27.90 -11.21
CA THR A 101 -25.68 -27.81 -10.93
C THR A 101 -25.42 -27.68 -9.44
N VAL A 102 -24.32 -28.26 -8.98
CA VAL A 102 -23.85 -28.20 -7.60
C VAL A 102 -22.42 -27.68 -7.58
N ASP A 103 -22.18 -26.65 -6.76
CA ASP A 103 -20.83 -26.18 -6.45
C ASP A 103 -20.15 -27.16 -5.47
N LEU A 104 -19.15 -27.87 -5.98
CA LEU A 104 -18.35 -28.84 -5.22
C LEU A 104 -17.23 -28.17 -4.43
N SER A 105 -16.96 -26.87 -4.61
CA SER A 105 -15.89 -26.15 -3.89
C SER A 105 -16.16 -26.08 -2.38
N ALA A 106 -17.41 -26.23 -1.95
CA ALA A 106 -17.79 -26.30 -0.54
C ALA A 106 -17.39 -27.63 0.13
N ILE A 107 -17.19 -28.70 -0.64
CA ILE A 107 -16.87 -30.04 -0.12
C ILE A 107 -15.35 -30.19 0.04
N LEU A 108 -14.79 -29.53 1.06
CA LEU A 108 -13.36 -29.51 1.34
C LEU A 108 -12.93 -30.72 2.18
N SER A 109 -12.39 -31.76 1.54
CA SER A 109 -11.93 -32.98 2.23
C SER A 109 -10.52 -33.39 1.81
N THR A 110 -9.69 -33.74 2.78
CA THR A 110 -8.36 -34.33 2.57
C THR A 110 -8.40 -35.85 2.39
N ARG A 111 -9.60 -36.43 2.35
CA ARG A 111 -9.85 -37.84 2.04
C ARG A 111 -10.85 -37.91 0.90
N GLU A 112 -10.88 -39.05 0.24
CA GLU A 112 -11.92 -39.36 -0.72
C GLU A 112 -13.31 -39.27 -0.06
N VAL A 113 -14.27 -38.66 -0.76
CA VAL A 113 -15.64 -38.49 -0.27
C VAL A 113 -16.60 -39.03 -1.31
N THR A 114 -17.48 -39.93 -0.91
CA THR A 114 -18.61 -40.33 -1.76
C THR A 114 -19.80 -39.43 -1.49
N ILE A 115 -20.29 -38.76 -2.53
CA ILE A 115 -21.56 -38.03 -2.54
C ILE A 115 -22.60 -38.80 -3.33
N TYR A 116 -23.87 -38.60 -3.03
CA TYR A 116 -24.97 -39.31 -3.69
C TYR A 116 -25.96 -38.35 -4.31
N PHE A 117 -26.46 -38.70 -5.50
CA PHE A 117 -27.50 -37.96 -6.20
C PHE A 117 -28.71 -38.84 -6.46
N LYS A 118 -29.90 -38.24 -6.45
CA LYS A 118 -31.13 -38.88 -6.96
C LYS A 118 -32.10 -37.84 -7.51
N GLY A 119 -33.08 -38.31 -8.28
CA GLY A 119 -34.21 -37.51 -8.73
C GLY A 119 -35.47 -37.73 -7.90
N ASN A 120 -36.48 -36.90 -8.11
CA ASN A 120 -37.82 -37.15 -7.54
C ASN A 120 -38.56 -38.32 -8.18
N ARG A 121 -38.22 -38.69 -9.42
CA ARG A 121 -38.80 -39.83 -10.16
C ARG A 121 -37.76 -40.92 -10.43
N ASP A 122 -36.53 -40.51 -10.72
CA ASP A 122 -35.35 -41.35 -10.84
C ASP A 122 -34.77 -41.59 -9.44
N THR A 123 -35.46 -42.39 -8.63
CA THR A 123 -35.15 -42.55 -7.20
C THR A 123 -33.92 -43.41 -6.95
N ARG A 124 -33.37 -44.09 -7.99
CA ARG A 124 -32.14 -44.87 -7.87
C ARG A 124 -30.96 -43.92 -7.68
N GLU A 125 -30.24 -44.14 -6.60
CA GLU A 125 -29.17 -43.26 -6.17
C GLU A 125 -27.91 -43.51 -6.99
N VAL A 126 -27.25 -42.42 -7.37
CA VAL A 126 -25.96 -42.43 -8.06
C VAL A 126 -24.89 -42.02 -7.07
N ALA A 127 -23.89 -42.89 -6.88
CA ALA A 127 -22.72 -42.57 -6.08
C ALA A 127 -21.66 -41.89 -6.96
N CYS A 128 -21.13 -40.77 -6.49
CA CYS A 128 -20.00 -40.10 -7.11
C CYS A 128 -18.87 -39.97 -6.10
N VAL A 129 -17.70 -40.46 -6.48
CA VAL A 129 -16.51 -40.45 -5.64
C VAL A 129 -15.67 -39.22 -5.98
N LEU A 130 -15.59 -38.28 -5.03
CA LEU A 130 -14.71 -37.12 -5.12
C LEU A 130 -13.32 -37.49 -4.58
N PRO A 131 -12.25 -37.35 -5.36
CA PRO A 131 -10.91 -37.67 -4.88
C PRO A 131 -10.46 -36.72 -3.77
N ALA A 132 -9.52 -37.18 -2.95
CA ALA A 132 -8.95 -36.40 -1.86
C ALA A 132 -8.24 -35.13 -2.35
N GLN A 133 -8.42 -34.01 -1.64
CA GLN A 133 -7.53 -32.86 -1.80
C GLN A 133 -6.21 -33.17 -1.08
N ASP A 134 -5.12 -33.38 -1.81
CA ASP A 134 -3.82 -33.68 -1.20
C ASP A 134 -3.35 -32.49 -0.34
N PRO A 135 -3.28 -32.63 1.00
CA PRO A 135 -2.90 -31.54 1.88
C PRO A 135 -1.38 -31.29 1.93
N LYS A 136 -0.56 -32.18 1.33
CA LYS A 136 0.90 -32.13 1.35
C LYS A 136 1.52 -31.78 0.00
N ASP A 137 0.73 -31.76 -1.07
CA ASP A 137 1.21 -31.48 -2.42
C ASP A 137 1.83 -30.08 -2.51
N LEU A 138 1.21 -29.06 -1.92
CA LEU A 138 1.66 -27.67 -2.00
C LEU A 138 2.20 -27.15 -0.67
N THR A 139 3.29 -26.40 -0.73
CA THR A 139 3.70 -25.45 0.31
C THR A 139 3.88 -24.07 -0.30
N ALA A 140 3.50 -23.01 0.41
CA ALA A 140 3.67 -21.63 -0.04
C ALA A 140 4.01 -20.73 1.14
N SER A 141 5.00 -19.86 0.99
CA SER A 141 5.48 -18.99 2.07
C SER A 141 5.92 -17.63 1.54
N TYR A 142 5.64 -16.58 2.32
CA TYR A 142 6.18 -15.25 2.07
C TYR A 142 7.60 -15.17 2.63
N LYS A 143 8.55 -14.75 1.79
CA LYS A 143 9.95 -14.54 2.13
C LYS A 143 10.39 -13.13 1.75
N ILE A 144 11.42 -12.65 2.42
CA ILE A 144 12.11 -11.41 2.07
C ILE A 144 13.53 -11.78 1.72
N VAL A 145 13.99 -11.35 0.54
CA VAL A 145 15.37 -11.57 0.10
C VAL A 145 15.90 -10.24 -0.41
N GLY A 146 16.99 -9.75 0.18
CA GLY A 146 17.57 -8.45 -0.19
C GLY A 146 16.60 -7.28 -0.02
N GLY A 147 15.70 -7.35 0.97
CA GLY A 147 14.68 -6.33 1.19
C GLY A 147 13.51 -6.35 0.20
N VAL A 148 13.41 -7.35 -0.67
CA VAL A 148 12.28 -7.54 -1.62
C VAL A 148 11.37 -8.67 -1.15
N GLY A 149 10.08 -8.39 -1.02
CA GLY A 149 9.06 -9.39 -0.64
C GLY A 149 8.67 -10.26 -1.83
N ARG A 150 8.80 -11.58 -1.68
CA ARG A 150 8.37 -12.58 -2.66
C ARG A 150 7.66 -13.74 -1.98
N ILE A 151 6.80 -14.43 -2.72
CA ILE A 151 6.23 -15.70 -2.30
C ILE A 151 6.95 -16.80 -3.06
N GLU A 152 7.41 -17.79 -2.32
CA GLU A 152 7.96 -19.02 -2.87
C GLU A 152 7.00 -20.16 -2.55
N PHE A 153 6.79 -21.02 -3.53
CA PHE A 153 5.99 -22.22 -3.36
C PHE A 153 6.69 -23.43 -3.96
N GLN A 154 6.31 -24.61 -3.51
CA GLN A 154 6.83 -25.87 -3.99
C GLN A 154 5.69 -26.89 -4.05
N THR A 155 5.68 -27.66 -5.13
CA THR A 155 4.77 -28.80 -5.30
C THR A 155 5.54 -30.11 -5.31
N THR A 156 5.06 -31.14 -4.62
CA THR A 156 5.70 -32.47 -4.67
C THR A 156 5.43 -33.18 -5.99
N THR A 157 4.26 -32.94 -6.59
CA THR A 157 3.83 -33.61 -7.84
C THR A 157 4.16 -32.83 -9.12
N GLY A 158 4.70 -31.62 -9.01
CA GLY A 158 4.89 -30.71 -10.16
C GLY A 158 3.60 -30.11 -10.71
N SER A 159 2.46 -30.28 -10.02
CA SER A 159 1.17 -29.73 -10.43
C SER A 159 1.24 -28.20 -10.58
N PRO A 160 0.58 -27.59 -11.59
CA PRO A 160 0.49 -26.14 -11.72
C PRO A 160 -0.13 -25.51 -10.46
N VAL A 161 0.34 -24.32 -10.09
CA VAL A 161 -0.17 -23.58 -8.93
C VAL A 161 -0.95 -22.37 -9.41
N GLU A 162 -2.08 -22.14 -8.79
CA GLU A 162 -2.90 -20.95 -8.99
C GLU A 162 -3.09 -20.19 -7.68
N PHE A 163 -3.33 -18.89 -7.80
CA PHE A 163 -3.54 -17.99 -6.68
C PHE A 163 -4.70 -17.04 -6.92
N LYS A 164 -5.30 -16.56 -5.83
CA LYS A 164 -6.27 -15.46 -5.85
C LYS A 164 -6.04 -14.48 -4.72
N LYS A 165 -6.53 -13.25 -4.89
CA LYS A 165 -6.54 -12.22 -3.86
C LYS A 165 -7.89 -12.24 -3.15
N GLY A 166 -7.88 -12.42 -1.83
CA GLY A 166 -9.12 -12.53 -1.06
C GLY A 166 -9.88 -13.84 -1.30
N ALA A 167 -10.97 -14.06 -0.56
CA ALA A 167 -11.75 -15.29 -0.63
C ALA A 167 -12.52 -15.46 -1.97
N ASN A 168 -12.96 -14.35 -2.57
CA ASN A 168 -13.87 -14.36 -3.74
C ASN A 168 -13.19 -13.89 -5.05
N GLY A 169 -11.86 -13.80 -5.07
CA GLY A 169 -11.13 -13.43 -6.28
C GLY A 169 -11.13 -14.58 -7.30
N ALA A 170 -11.01 -14.24 -8.59
CA ALA A 170 -10.73 -15.23 -9.62
C ALA A 170 -9.33 -15.84 -9.42
N TRP A 171 -9.20 -17.13 -9.67
CA TRP A 171 -7.93 -17.83 -9.67
C TRP A 171 -7.09 -17.43 -10.89
N LYS A 172 -5.78 -17.35 -10.70
CA LYS A 172 -4.79 -16.96 -11.70
C LYS A 172 -3.58 -17.87 -11.58
N THR A 173 -2.93 -18.19 -12.69
CA THR A 173 -1.66 -18.94 -12.67
C THR A 173 -0.60 -18.21 -11.84
N ALA A 174 0.06 -18.94 -10.94
CA ALA A 174 1.14 -18.43 -10.10
C ALA A 174 2.51 -18.71 -10.74
N THR A 175 3.43 -17.76 -10.62
CA THR A 175 4.83 -17.91 -11.01
C THR A 175 5.72 -18.07 -9.78
N ASN A 176 6.80 -18.85 -9.85
CA ASN A 176 7.73 -19.04 -8.72
C ASN A 176 9.13 -18.49 -9.06
N PRO A 177 9.68 -17.53 -8.31
CA PRO A 177 9.04 -16.80 -7.22
C PRO A 177 7.99 -15.80 -7.71
N MET A 178 7.02 -15.48 -6.85
CA MET A 178 6.01 -14.46 -7.10
C MET A 178 6.37 -13.16 -6.38
N TYR A 179 6.71 -12.10 -7.10
CA TYR A 179 6.99 -10.79 -6.50
C TYR A 179 5.72 -10.13 -5.97
N THR A 180 5.80 -9.58 -4.75
CA THR A 180 4.60 -9.12 -4.04
C THR A 180 4.35 -7.62 -4.09
N ALA A 181 5.17 -6.86 -4.82
CA ALA A 181 5.20 -5.39 -4.85
C ALA A 181 3.82 -4.70 -4.85
N ILE A 182 2.86 -5.24 -5.62
CA ILE A 182 1.51 -4.69 -5.79
C ILE A 182 0.56 -4.99 -4.61
N TYR A 183 0.81 -6.05 -3.86
CA TYR A 183 -0.02 -6.49 -2.73
C TYR A 183 0.40 -5.85 -1.41
N GLU A 184 1.58 -5.27 -1.42
CA GLU A 184 2.27 -4.79 -0.25
C GLU A 184 1.80 -3.40 0.22
N VAL A 185 1.18 -2.58 -0.64
CA VAL A 185 0.81 -1.18 -0.32
C VAL A 185 -0.06 -1.11 0.94
N LYS A 186 -1.04 -2.01 1.07
CA LYS A 186 -1.89 -2.14 2.25
C LYS A 186 -1.70 -3.48 2.99
N GLY A 187 -0.83 -4.35 2.47
CA GLY A 187 -0.82 -5.76 2.80
C GLY A 187 -1.99 -6.50 2.14
N ALA A 188 -1.88 -7.82 2.06
CA ALA A 188 -2.93 -8.67 1.49
C ALA A 188 -2.88 -10.09 2.04
N ALA A 189 -3.99 -10.80 1.94
CA ALA A 189 -4.02 -12.26 2.03
C ALA A 189 -4.16 -12.83 0.62
N LEU A 190 -3.22 -13.68 0.24
CA LEU A 190 -3.23 -14.41 -1.02
C LEU A 190 -3.49 -15.88 -0.73
N TYR A 191 -4.36 -16.49 -1.53
CA TYR A 191 -4.76 -17.88 -1.39
C TYR A 191 -4.16 -18.64 -2.56
N PHE A 192 -3.50 -19.76 -2.30
CA PHE A 192 -2.84 -20.61 -3.28
C PHE A 192 -3.44 -22.01 -3.25
N ARG A 193 -3.51 -22.69 -4.39
CA ARG A 193 -3.82 -24.11 -4.49
C ARG A 193 -3.14 -24.71 -5.72
N THR A 194 -3.03 -26.03 -5.78
CA THR A 194 -2.71 -26.70 -7.04
C THR A 194 -3.96 -26.67 -7.93
N ALA A 195 -3.76 -26.39 -9.22
CA ALA A 195 -4.83 -26.32 -10.18
C ALA A 195 -5.53 -27.68 -10.30
N ALA A 196 -6.85 -27.65 -10.42
CA ALA A 196 -7.61 -28.84 -10.77
C ALA A 196 -7.23 -29.31 -12.19
N THR A 197 -7.35 -30.61 -12.41
CA THR A 197 -7.22 -31.22 -13.74
C THR A 197 -8.49 -32.01 -14.03
N ALA A 198 -8.56 -32.57 -15.23
CA ALA A 198 -9.61 -33.47 -15.65
C ALA A 198 -9.91 -34.63 -14.67
N SER A 199 -8.91 -35.10 -13.94
CA SER A 199 -8.99 -36.29 -13.09
C SER A 199 -8.68 -36.02 -11.61
N LYS A 200 -8.32 -34.78 -11.25
CA LYS A 200 -7.90 -34.41 -9.89
C LYS A 200 -8.55 -33.09 -9.48
N ARG A 201 -9.12 -33.07 -8.27
CA ARG A 201 -9.62 -31.84 -7.65
C ARG A 201 -8.49 -30.86 -7.38
N SER A 202 -8.85 -29.59 -7.26
CA SER A 202 -7.90 -28.57 -6.80
C SER A 202 -7.35 -28.95 -5.42
N GLY A 203 -6.08 -28.60 -5.17
CA GLY A 203 -5.43 -28.89 -3.90
C GLY A 203 -6.01 -28.09 -2.74
N LYS A 204 -5.59 -28.45 -1.52
CA LYS A 204 -5.93 -27.68 -0.33
C LYS A 204 -5.46 -26.23 -0.47
N ILE A 205 -6.33 -25.28 -0.13
CA ILE A 205 -6.00 -23.86 -0.19
C ILE A 205 -5.03 -23.49 0.95
N ILE A 206 -3.93 -22.81 0.60
CA ILE A 206 -2.94 -22.23 1.51
C ILE A 206 -3.09 -20.72 1.53
N ASN A 207 -3.22 -20.14 2.72
CA ASN A 207 -3.28 -18.70 2.91
C ASN A 207 -1.89 -18.16 3.23
N VAL A 208 -1.38 -17.25 2.39
CA VAL A 208 -0.13 -16.54 2.58
C VAL A 208 -0.41 -15.08 2.84
N LYS A 209 0.01 -14.58 4.02
CA LYS A 209 -0.11 -13.17 4.40
C LYS A 209 1.08 -12.37 3.85
N VAL A 210 0.79 -11.37 3.03
CA VAL A 210 1.74 -10.36 2.57
C VAL A 210 1.63 -9.14 3.50
N PRO A 211 2.70 -8.80 4.26
CA PRO A 211 2.65 -7.68 5.18
C PRO A 211 2.58 -6.33 4.44
N LYS A 212 1.99 -5.33 5.10
CA LYS A 212 2.00 -3.94 4.63
C LYS A 212 3.43 -3.43 4.49
N ARG A 213 3.69 -2.61 3.47
CA ARG A 213 4.97 -1.94 3.24
C ARG A 213 5.28 -1.00 4.40
N PRO A 214 6.51 -1.04 4.95
CA PRO A 214 6.93 -0.06 5.92
C PRO A 214 6.74 1.36 5.37
N THR A 215 6.35 2.26 6.27
CA THR A 215 6.19 3.67 5.93
C THR A 215 7.50 4.26 5.43
N ALA A 216 7.41 5.24 4.54
CA ALA A 216 8.57 5.96 4.05
C ALA A 216 9.34 6.65 5.20
N PRO A 217 10.64 6.94 5.05
CA PRO A 217 11.39 7.65 6.08
C PRO A 217 10.79 9.04 6.36
N SER A 218 10.86 9.46 7.62
CA SER A 218 10.36 10.77 8.09
C SER A 218 11.35 11.91 7.81
N VAL A 219 11.90 11.98 6.60
CA VAL A 219 12.84 13.03 6.18
C VAL A 219 12.13 14.37 5.98
N LYS A 220 12.83 15.48 6.27
CA LYS A 220 12.31 16.84 6.19
C LYS A 220 13.36 17.83 5.70
N VAL A 221 12.96 18.80 4.90
CA VAL A 221 13.80 19.94 4.53
C VAL A 221 13.75 20.99 5.64
N ASP A 222 14.92 21.43 6.09
CA ASP A 222 15.10 22.64 6.90
C ASP A 222 15.55 23.76 5.97
N GLY A 223 14.58 24.55 5.49
CA GLY A 223 14.82 25.64 4.55
C GLY A 223 15.62 26.81 5.15
N SER A 224 15.74 26.91 6.47
CA SER A 224 16.56 27.91 7.13
C SER A 224 18.04 27.53 7.06
N LYS A 225 18.34 26.24 7.26
CA LYS A 225 19.71 25.73 7.26
C LYS A 225 20.19 25.17 5.91
N MET A 226 19.29 25.06 4.93
CA MET A 226 19.57 24.46 3.61
C MET A 226 19.97 23.00 3.69
N ILE A 227 19.30 22.24 4.56
CA ILE A 227 19.63 20.82 4.76
C ILE A 227 18.39 19.93 4.73
N ILE A 228 18.58 18.65 4.49
CA ILE A 228 17.57 17.59 4.70
C ILE A 228 17.93 16.82 5.95
N THR A 229 17.01 16.71 6.90
CA THR A 229 17.18 16.01 8.18
C THR A 229 16.31 14.75 8.26
N GLY A 230 16.45 13.98 9.34
CA GLY A 230 15.68 12.75 9.59
C GLY A 230 16.25 11.50 8.90
N LEU A 231 17.51 11.58 8.46
CA LEU A 231 18.23 10.49 7.82
C LEU A 231 18.83 9.55 8.87
N LYS A 232 18.80 8.25 8.58
CA LYS A 232 19.43 7.21 9.39
C LYS A 232 20.66 6.65 8.69
N LYS A 233 21.82 6.77 9.33
CA LYS A 233 23.12 6.27 8.83
C LYS A 233 23.04 4.76 8.52
N GLY A 234 23.61 4.38 7.37
CA GLY A 234 23.77 2.98 6.95
C GLY A 234 22.49 2.30 6.47
N VAL A 235 21.34 2.98 6.52
CA VAL A 235 20.05 2.40 6.09
C VAL A 235 19.23 3.30 5.18
N THR A 236 19.44 4.62 5.20
CA THR A 236 18.68 5.52 4.32
C THR A 236 19.37 5.62 2.98
N TYR A 237 18.67 5.30 1.91
CA TYR A 237 19.11 5.54 0.55
C TYR A 237 18.41 6.77 0.01
N TYR A 238 19.12 7.54 -0.81
CA TYR A 238 18.59 8.71 -1.48
C TYR A 238 19.06 8.78 -2.93
N ARG A 239 18.32 9.49 -3.77
CA ARG A 239 18.76 9.88 -5.12
C ARG A 239 18.03 11.14 -5.56
N ARG A 240 18.60 11.84 -6.53
CA ARG A 240 17.85 12.86 -7.28
C ARG A 240 17.03 12.17 -8.36
N SER A 241 15.86 12.68 -8.72
CA SER A 241 15.03 12.04 -9.77
C SER A 241 15.68 12.05 -11.15
N ASP A 242 16.62 12.95 -11.42
CA ASP A 242 17.44 12.99 -12.64
C ASP A 242 18.69 12.07 -12.58
N ASN A 243 18.95 11.43 -11.44
CA ASN A 243 20.01 10.44 -11.28
C ASN A 243 19.41 9.09 -10.84
N PRO A 244 19.43 8.06 -11.69
CA PRO A 244 18.79 6.78 -11.36
C PRO A 244 19.46 6.04 -10.20
N SER A 245 20.71 6.36 -9.89
CA SER A 245 21.54 5.64 -8.91
C SER A 245 21.21 6.02 -7.48
N TRP A 246 20.95 5.01 -6.65
CA TRP A 246 20.72 5.19 -5.22
C TRP A 246 22.04 5.30 -4.45
N THR A 247 22.16 6.33 -3.62
CA THR A 247 23.29 6.55 -2.73
C THR A 247 22.91 6.22 -1.29
N LEU A 248 23.73 5.42 -0.60
CA LEU A 248 23.55 5.15 0.82
C LEU A 248 24.01 6.36 1.64
N PHE A 249 23.15 6.87 2.50
CA PHE A 249 23.52 7.85 3.51
C PHE A 249 24.40 7.18 4.57
N ASN A 250 25.71 7.32 4.40
CA ASN A 250 26.71 6.77 5.31
C ASN A 250 27.85 7.77 5.57
N PRO A 251 27.57 8.87 6.28
CA PRO A 251 28.60 9.85 6.59
C PRO A 251 29.70 9.23 7.47
N SER A 252 30.93 9.68 7.28
CA SER A 252 32.08 9.27 8.10
C SER A 252 31.85 9.61 9.57
N ASP A 253 31.49 10.88 9.85
CA ASP A 253 31.12 11.33 11.19
C ASP A 253 29.67 10.92 11.53
N SER A 254 29.52 10.17 12.63
CA SER A 254 28.23 9.77 13.21
C SER A 254 27.33 10.94 13.64
N LYS A 255 27.90 12.13 13.86
CA LYS A 255 27.15 13.34 14.23
C LYS A 255 26.42 13.97 13.03
N VAL A 256 26.85 13.67 11.81
CA VAL A 256 26.19 14.15 10.60
C VAL A 256 24.93 13.32 10.37
N ASN A 257 23.78 13.97 10.48
CA ASN A 257 22.46 13.37 10.30
C ASN A 257 21.63 14.11 9.24
N TYR A 258 22.32 14.82 8.35
CA TYR A 258 21.72 15.67 7.33
C TYR A 258 22.44 15.56 5.98
N LEU A 259 21.75 15.97 4.91
CA LEU A 259 22.33 16.23 3.59
C LEU A 259 22.30 17.75 3.33
N ASP A 260 23.41 18.30 2.83
CA ASP A 260 23.47 19.68 2.36
C ASP A 260 22.79 19.80 1.00
N LEU A 261 21.80 20.69 0.88
CA LEU A 261 21.07 20.93 -0.36
C LEU A 261 21.97 21.52 -1.45
N ARG A 262 22.99 22.29 -1.10
CA ARG A 262 23.93 22.89 -2.07
C ARG A 262 24.72 21.82 -2.80
N SER A 263 25.27 20.86 -2.06
CA SER A 263 25.99 19.73 -2.64
C SER A 263 25.07 18.76 -3.37
N LEU A 264 23.83 18.59 -2.88
CA LEU A 264 22.88 17.66 -3.44
C LEU A 264 22.28 18.14 -4.76
N LEU A 265 21.83 19.40 -4.82
CA LEU A 265 21.11 19.94 -5.99
C LEU A 265 22.03 20.73 -6.92
N GLY A 266 23.17 21.22 -6.41
CA GLY A 266 24.05 22.13 -7.11
C GLY A 266 23.70 23.60 -6.84
N ILE A 267 24.61 24.48 -7.25
CA ILE A 267 24.49 25.92 -7.09
C ILE A 267 24.53 26.54 -8.48
N ALA A 268 23.64 27.50 -8.75
CA ALA A 268 23.66 28.29 -9.97
C ALA A 268 24.80 29.34 -9.95
N ALA A 269 25.08 29.98 -11.08
CA ALA A 269 26.06 31.08 -11.16
C ALA A 269 25.75 32.25 -10.21
N THR A 270 24.49 32.39 -9.77
CA THR A 270 24.01 33.40 -8.82
C THR A 270 24.16 32.98 -7.35
N GLU A 271 24.92 31.91 -7.05
CA GLU A 271 25.10 31.37 -5.70
C GLU A 271 23.80 30.89 -5.02
N THR A 272 22.78 30.58 -5.83
CA THR A 272 21.47 30.08 -5.39
C THR A 272 21.35 28.58 -5.63
N ILE A 273 20.71 27.87 -4.71
CA ILE A 273 20.42 26.44 -4.86
C ILE A 273 19.43 26.22 -6.01
N LEU A 274 19.76 25.27 -6.90
CA LEU A 274 18.90 24.85 -8.01
C LEU A 274 17.66 24.08 -7.51
N PRO A 275 16.53 24.12 -8.23
CA PRO A 275 15.39 23.28 -7.90
C PRO A 275 15.70 21.80 -8.15
N GLY A 276 14.96 20.91 -7.50
CA GLY A 276 15.06 19.48 -7.80
C GLY A 276 14.15 18.61 -6.95
N THR A 277 13.99 17.37 -7.40
CA THR A 277 13.24 16.33 -6.70
C THR A 277 14.21 15.30 -6.14
N VAL A 278 14.06 14.98 -4.85
CA VAL A 278 14.88 13.99 -4.15
C VAL A 278 13.99 12.90 -3.58
N GLU A 279 14.39 11.66 -3.83
CA GLU A 279 13.69 10.46 -3.39
C GLU A 279 14.47 9.78 -2.26
N PHE A 280 13.75 9.21 -1.30
CA PHE A 280 14.33 8.53 -0.14
C PHE A 280 13.61 7.22 0.16
N TYR A 281 14.35 6.19 0.53
CA TYR A 281 13.79 5.00 1.18
C TYR A 281 14.74 4.45 2.25
N GLN A 282 14.24 3.57 3.11
CA GLN A 282 15.05 2.80 4.06
C GLN A 282 15.25 1.39 3.52
N SER A 283 16.50 0.97 3.42
CA SER A 283 16.83 -0.40 3.03
C SER A 283 16.30 -1.41 4.04
N GLY A 284 15.86 -2.52 3.49
CA GLY A 284 15.52 -3.72 4.21
C GLY A 284 16.73 -4.61 4.48
N SER A 285 16.43 -5.83 4.90
CA SER A 285 17.32 -6.98 5.04
C SER A 285 16.54 -8.24 4.64
N ASP A 286 17.08 -9.42 4.84
CA ASP A 286 16.32 -10.67 4.60
C ASP A 286 15.17 -10.90 5.60
N LYS A 287 15.06 -10.04 6.61
CA LYS A 287 13.98 -10.08 7.61
C LYS A 287 13.03 -8.88 7.52
N LYS A 288 13.43 -7.81 6.82
CA LYS A 288 12.68 -6.55 6.75
C LYS A 288 12.68 -6.07 5.32
N ARG A 289 11.55 -5.67 4.78
CA ARG A 289 11.48 -5.20 3.41
C ARG A 289 11.75 -3.68 3.33
N ASN A 290 12.19 -3.21 2.17
CA ASN A 290 12.42 -1.79 1.88
C ASN A 290 11.20 -0.92 2.22
N SER A 291 11.40 0.29 2.72
CA SER A 291 10.26 1.19 2.96
C SER A 291 9.61 1.64 1.66
N SER A 292 8.43 2.28 1.79
CA SER A 292 7.91 3.13 0.72
C SER A 292 8.88 4.27 0.41
N ILE A 293 8.80 4.83 -0.79
CA ILE A 293 9.63 5.97 -1.21
C ILE A 293 8.97 7.26 -0.68
N LYS A 294 9.78 8.14 -0.09
CA LYS A 294 9.42 9.52 0.22
C LYS A 294 9.99 10.40 -0.89
N ILE A 295 9.14 11.19 -1.53
CA ILE A 295 9.52 12.17 -2.53
C ILE A 295 9.45 13.56 -1.88
N ILE A 296 10.46 14.39 -2.13
CA ILE A 296 10.52 15.79 -1.72
C ILE A 296 10.86 16.62 -2.96
N ASP A 297 9.97 17.54 -3.30
CA ASP A 297 10.22 18.58 -4.30
C ASP A 297 10.77 19.83 -3.62
N ILE A 298 11.87 20.34 -4.15
CA ILE A 298 12.58 21.50 -3.62
C ILE A 298 12.56 22.58 -4.68
N ALA A 299 11.91 23.70 -4.36
CA ALA A 299 11.88 24.85 -5.24
C ALA A 299 13.25 25.55 -5.30
N ALA A 300 13.48 26.29 -6.39
CA ALA A 300 14.69 27.09 -6.54
C ALA A 300 14.80 28.11 -5.39
N GLN A 301 16.03 28.32 -4.91
CA GLN A 301 16.27 29.32 -3.89
C GLN A 301 16.09 30.73 -4.47
N ALA A 302 15.34 31.59 -3.77
CA ALA A 302 15.19 32.98 -4.16
C ALA A 302 16.54 33.73 -4.12
N PRO A 303 16.76 34.71 -5.01
CA PRO A 303 17.99 35.52 -5.02
C PRO A 303 18.08 36.41 -3.78
N ALA A 304 19.26 36.99 -3.56
CA ALA A 304 19.51 37.89 -2.44
C ALA A 304 18.64 39.16 -2.52
N PRO A 305 18.19 39.71 -1.38
CA PRO A 305 17.25 40.84 -1.34
C PRO A 305 17.91 42.21 -1.60
N GLY A 306 18.87 42.28 -2.53
CA GLY A 306 19.78 43.44 -2.68
C GLY A 306 19.12 44.78 -3.03
N GLN A 307 17.94 44.78 -3.65
CA GLN A 307 17.21 46.02 -3.99
C GLN A 307 16.34 46.54 -2.83
N VAL A 308 15.99 45.67 -1.88
CA VAL A 308 15.06 45.97 -0.77
C VAL A 308 15.77 46.07 0.58
N VAL A 309 17.04 45.71 0.66
CA VAL A 309 17.85 45.83 1.88
C VAL A 309 18.97 46.83 1.63
N SER A 310 19.08 47.85 2.50
CA SER A 310 20.22 48.75 2.54
C SER A 310 20.84 48.72 3.94
N ILE A 311 22.17 48.65 3.99
CA ILE A 311 22.93 48.71 5.24
C ILE A 311 23.80 49.96 5.21
N SER A 312 23.71 50.77 6.27
CA SER A 312 24.55 51.95 6.48
C SER A 312 25.18 51.85 7.87
N GLY A 313 26.50 51.67 7.89
CA GLY A 313 27.23 51.31 9.10
C GLY A 313 26.71 50.01 9.70
N THR A 314 26.09 50.11 10.88
CA THR A 314 25.46 48.98 11.60
C THR A 314 23.94 48.94 11.46
N THR A 315 23.35 49.91 10.75
CA THR A 315 21.89 50.03 10.62
C THR A 315 21.39 49.32 9.38
N ILE A 316 20.55 48.32 9.57
CA ILE A 316 19.85 47.57 8.52
C ILE A 316 18.49 48.23 8.28
N THR A 317 18.22 48.62 7.04
CA THR A 317 16.92 49.15 6.61
C THR A 317 16.32 48.26 5.54
N ILE A 318 15.08 47.83 5.75
CA ILE A 318 14.30 47.04 4.79
C ILE A 318 13.26 47.97 4.17
N LYS A 319 13.28 48.09 2.84
CA LYS A 319 12.36 48.90 2.03
C LYS A 319 11.22 48.08 1.41
N ASP A 320 11.08 46.82 1.81
CA ASP A 320 9.98 45.97 1.34
C ASP A 320 8.63 46.51 1.83
N THR A 321 7.71 46.72 0.89
CA THR A 321 6.34 47.17 1.16
C THR A 321 5.46 46.04 1.68
N ASN A 322 5.86 44.78 1.47
CA ASN A 322 5.15 43.62 1.98
C ASN A 322 5.50 43.36 3.45
N LEU A 323 4.61 43.81 4.34
CA LEU A 323 4.76 43.64 5.79
C LEU A 323 4.68 42.19 6.29
N LYS A 324 4.26 41.24 5.45
CA LYS A 324 4.24 39.81 5.80
C LYS A 324 5.59 39.14 5.54
N THR A 325 6.42 39.75 4.71
CA THR A 325 7.77 39.27 4.46
C THR A 325 8.60 39.45 5.72
N THR A 326 9.20 38.36 6.21
CA THR A 326 10.12 38.40 7.33
C THR A 326 11.53 38.23 6.81
N TYR A 327 12.42 39.11 7.23
CA TYR A 327 13.84 39.03 6.94
C TYR A 327 14.59 38.55 8.19
N GLU A 328 15.84 38.20 8.00
CA GLU A 328 16.74 37.90 9.10
C GLU A 328 18.17 38.26 8.74
N TYR A 329 18.97 38.58 9.77
CA TYR A 329 20.37 38.91 9.61
C TYR A 329 21.27 38.10 10.54
N THR A 330 22.53 37.96 10.17
CA THR A 330 23.59 37.46 11.04
C THR A 330 24.84 38.32 10.85
N VAL A 331 25.62 38.43 11.92
CA VAL A 331 26.95 39.08 11.89
C VAL A 331 27.99 37.98 11.89
N VAL A 332 28.98 38.08 11.00
CA VAL A 332 30.13 37.19 10.95
C VAL A 332 31.36 38.02 11.25
N ASN A 333 32.12 37.60 12.26
CA ASN A 333 33.29 38.33 12.68
C ASN A 333 34.37 38.29 11.58
N LYS A 334 35.18 39.35 11.46
CA LYS A 334 36.21 39.46 10.41
C LYS A 334 37.18 38.27 10.30
N SER A 335 37.41 37.56 11.41
CA SER A 335 38.28 36.38 11.47
C SER A 335 37.57 35.04 11.18
N SER A 336 36.26 35.07 10.92
CA SER A 336 35.42 33.88 10.75
C SER A 336 34.90 33.76 9.31
N THR A 337 34.66 32.52 8.88
CA THR A 337 33.99 32.24 7.61
C THR A 337 32.48 32.09 7.82
N PHE A 338 31.70 32.53 6.83
CA PHE A 338 30.25 32.38 6.88
C PHE A 338 29.86 30.92 6.63
N ASP A 339 29.21 30.30 7.61
CA ASP A 339 28.65 28.96 7.53
C ASP A 339 27.13 29.05 7.76
N ILE A 340 26.35 28.89 6.67
CA ILE A 340 24.89 29.01 6.69
C ILE A 340 24.21 28.03 7.66
N MET A 341 24.83 26.87 7.91
CA MET A 341 24.28 25.83 8.79
C MET A 341 24.50 26.16 10.28
N LYS A 342 25.53 26.95 10.59
CA LYS A 342 25.90 27.35 11.97
C LYS A 342 25.49 28.79 12.31
N ALA A 343 25.19 29.60 11.30
CA ALA A 343 24.80 30.99 11.46
C ALA A 343 23.60 31.14 12.40
N ARG A 344 23.69 32.12 13.32
CA ARG A 344 22.61 32.47 14.24
C ARG A 344 21.86 33.67 13.69
N TRP A 345 20.73 33.38 13.06
CA TRP A 345 19.90 34.39 12.42
C TRP A 345 19.00 35.13 13.40
N THR A 346 19.04 36.46 13.34
CA THR A 346 18.19 37.36 14.12
C THR A 346 17.09 37.91 13.20
N PRO A 347 15.81 37.75 13.53
CA PRO A 347 14.72 38.21 12.68
C PRO A 347 14.66 39.75 12.62
N VAL A 348 14.29 40.26 11.45
CA VAL A 348 14.08 41.69 11.16
C VAL A 348 12.71 41.87 10.53
N THR A 349 11.97 42.87 11.01
CA THR A 349 10.67 43.23 10.45
C THR A 349 10.77 44.56 9.71
N ALA A 350 10.04 44.70 8.60
CA ALA A 350 10.23 45.80 7.65
C ALA A 350 9.87 47.21 8.17
N LYS A 351 9.25 47.34 9.35
CA LYS A 351 8.66 48.62 9.79
C LYS A 351 9.65 49.63 10.37
N LYS A 352 10.83 49.19 10.84
CA LYS A 352 11.80 50.09 11.52
C LYS A 352 13.23 49.68 11.18
N PRO A 353 14.16 50.65 11.03
CA PRO A 353 15.58 50.36 10.98
C PRO A 353 16.02 49.54 12.19
N VAL A 354 16.91 48.56 11.98
CA VAL A 354 17.44 47.70 13.03
C VAL A 354 18.95 47.88 13.12
N VAL A 355 19.43 48.21 14.31
CA VAL A 355 20.86 48.30 14.60
C VAL A 355 21.39 46.90 14.92
N ALA A 356 22.30 46.40 14.09
CA ALA A 356 22.99 45.14 14.34
C ALA A 356 23.89 45.28 15.58
N LYS A 357 23.74 44.35 16.52
CA LYS A 357 24.48 44.35 17.80
C LYS A 357 25.82 43.64 17.66
N ASN A 358 26.78 44.03 18.51
CA ASN A 358 28.12 43.42 18.61
C ASN A 358 28.88 43.40 17.29
N VAL A 359 28.77 44.48 16.52
CA VAL A 359 29.43 44.65 15.23
C VAL A 359 30.67 45.52 15.40
N SER A 360 31.79 45.06 14.84
CA SER A 360 33.03 45.83 14.72
C SER A 360 33.33 46.18 13.27
N ILE A 361 34.16 47.20 13.05
CA ILE A 361 34.70 47.49 11.71
C ILE A 361 35.47 46.26 11.20
N GLY A 362 35.19 45.88 9.96
CA GLY A 362 35.71 44.69 9.29
C GLY A 362 34.83 43.44 9.42
N ASP A 363 33.80 43.45 10.27
CA ASP A 363 32.81 42.38 10.31
C ASP A 363 31.93 42.39 9.05
N LYS A 364 31.24 41.28 8.80
CA LYS A 364 30.31 41.13 7.68
C LYS A 364 28.89 40.93 8.19
N ILE A 365 27.94 41.71 7.66
CA ILE A 365 26.52 41.54 7.92
C ILE A 365 25.90 40.82 6.73
N TYR A 366 25.22 39.71 7.00
CA TYR A 366 24.44 38.98 5.99
C TYR A 366 22.96 39.17 6.28
N VAL A 367 22.15 39.46 5.26
CA VAL A 367 20.69 39.60 5.37
C VAL A 367 20.01 38.75 4.31
N ARG A 368 18.92 38.06 4.67
CA ARG A 368 18.14 37.26 3.73
C ARG A 368 16.65 37.28 4.05
N LEU A 369 15.84 36.82 3.10
CA LEU A 369 14.46 36.43 3.37
C LEU A 369 14.46 35.17 4.23
N LYS A 370 13.68 35.18 5.31
CA LYS A 370 13.55 34.04 6.21
C LYS A 370 12.83 32.89 5.51
N SER A 371 13.25 31.66 5.79
CA SER A 371 12.53 30.46 5.34
C SER A 371 11.10 30.45 5.89
N THR A 372 10.15 30.02 5.06
CA THR A 372 8.74 29.92 5.42
C THR A 372 8.18 28.56 5.03
N THR A 373 6.88 28.36 5.23
CA THR A 373 6.17 27.18 4.77
C THR A 373 5.04 27.64 3.85
N ASP A 374 4.95 27.03 2.69
CA ASP A 374 3.85 27.29 1.78
C ASP A 374 2.51 26.92 2.46
N PRO A 375 1.55 27.83 2.53
CA PRO A 375 0.32 27.61 3.30
C PRO A 375 -0.58 26.53 2.68
N VAL A 376 -0.43 26.24 1.39
CA VAL A 376 -1.26 25.26 0.64
C VAL A 376 -0.60 23.89 0.67
N THR A 377 0.63 23.80 0.17
CA THR A 377 1.36 22.53 0.01
C THR A 377 2.00 22.04 1.30
N LYS A 378 2.13 22.93 2.30
CA LYS A 378 2.88 22.70 3.55
C LYS A 378 4.34 22.35 3.33
N GLN A 379 4.88 22.62 2.14
CA GLN A 379 6.30 22.44 1.83
C GLN A 379 7.11 23.62 2.36
N PRO A 380 8.32 23.39 2.87
CA PRO A 380 9.21 24.47 3.27
C PRO A 380 9.70 25.24 2.04
N ILE A 381 9.64 26.56 2.12
CA ILE A 381 10.24 27.49 1.17
C ILE A 381 11.62 27.85 1.72
N LEU A 382 12.66 27.65 0.91
CA LEU A 382 14.03 27.96 1.31
C LEU A 382 14.19 29.46 1.64
N ALA A 383 15.01 29.77 2.64
CA ALA A 383 15.47 31.15 2.82
C ALA A 383 16.20 31.65 1.56
N SER A 384 16.12 32.94 1.24
CA SER A 384 16.81 33.44 0.05
C SER A 384 18.33 33.32 0.17
N ALA A 385 19.05 33.48 -0.93
CA ALA A 385 20.47 33.75 -0.88
C ALA A 385 20.73 34.98 0.02
N PRO A 386 21.84 35.02 0.76
CA PRO A 386 22.14 36.14 1.63
C PRO A 386 22.77 37.29 0.84
N PHE A 387 22.29 38.50 1.11
CA PHE A 387 22.96 39.75 0.75
C PHE A 387 24.05 40.04 1.79
N MET A 388 25.27 40.33 1.34
CA MET A 388 26.44 40.57 2.21
C MET A 388 26.84 42.04 2.18
N HIS A 389 27.19 42.59 3.35
CA HIS A 389 27.74 43.93 3.50
C HIS A 389 28.95 43.93 4.43
N ASP A 390 30.07 44.49 3.95
CA ASP A 390 31.26 44.74 4.75
C ASP A 390 31.07 45.99 5.62
N VAL A 391 31.30 45.85 6.93
CA VAL A 391 31.14 46.97 7.87
C VAL A 391 32.39 47.84 7.85
N THR A 392 32.29 48.98 7.19
CA THR A 392 33.38 49.96 7.05
C THR A 392 33.30 51.12 8.05
N SER A 393 32.17 51.29 8.70
CA SER A 393 31.93 52.32 9.72
C SER A 393 30.90 51.87 10.75
N ILE A 394 30.94 52.44 11.96
CA ILE A 394 29.95 52.19 13.00
C ILE A 394 29.12 53.47 13.17
N THR A 395 27.82 53.38 12.93
CA THR A 395 26.89 54.46 13.25
C THR A 395 26.67 54.46 14.76
N PRO A 396 26.91 55.57 15.49
CA PRO A 396 26.60 55.65 16.90
C PRO A 396 25.11 55.37 17.12
N ALA A 397 24.78 54.56 18.13
CA ALA A 397 23.38 54.40 18.54
C ALA A 397 22.87 55.76 19.00
N LYS A 398 21.86 56.32 18.31
CA LYS A 398 21.14 57.51 18.75
C LYS A 398 20.13 57.17 19.83
#